data_AF-A0A0C9MTT1-F1
#
_entry.id   AF-A0A0C9MTT1-F1
#
_cell.length_a   1.000
_cell.length_b   1.000
_cell.length_c   1.000
_cell.angle_alpha   90.00
_cell.angle_beta   90.00
_cell.angle_gamma   90.00
#
_symmetry.space_group_name_H-M   'P 1'
#
loop_
_entity.id
_entity.type
_entity.pdbx_description
1 polymer ?
#
loop_
_entity_poly.entity_id
_entity_poly.type
_entity_poly.pdbx_seq_one_letter_code
_entity_poly.pdbx_strand_id
1 'polypeptide(L)'
;MPELRATINLPADDTVAAFEARDKLRPTVHWTEMWQADHARAFTVAKVANLDLLATIRQSLDKVMRDGGTLEQWKAGLIPELKKAGWWGMVENEALTGTTDPVYVGGRRLRTIYDTNLRISRAAGRWKRIQEMKDVRPYLMYVSIGDNRTRPLHRRWGGNDPAFPFRIILPVDHPAWAVFYPPNDWGCRCTVRQLSQADMDRLGYRVTTDDQLVRMGWMTADGQVGGRLRTFWRKGADKPEAVPVGIGPGFAYNPGAFGMQAVAEKATRSLEDMAPLDPKAARAVLSDLVKSDAFLETLAEPGGVFPVMVLDDAARTALGAKNHVVVLSSDSYAKQLGQTARSAGHPDLTVADYRKLPMVGAEPDHILRDRGNHVVIWKDDDGLLRATVKVTANGDAMYLQSYRRGAWKDLARELEAGNRVGGKADAAADYARALERLAERRAGSKTGDPVAQASSALETLDASVRRKTARVAMQKLMAAAKADPVATQAALDRFIASDRFAAVVEQLGQAPALALADDIRRLIGAPTNIAQVTSDGLAAIGADLLLAGSVADEPEHVLRDGEQTILVRNVGGRIMMVRLQPGPSLLQIIALRVLQAEELSSLLETFMPW
;
A
#
# COMPACT_ATOMS: atom_id res chain seq x y z
N MET A 1 30.88 -35.45 -7.24
CA MET A 1 29.55 -35.41 -7.86
C MET A 1 28.51 -35.17 -6.77
N PRO A 2 28.07 -33.93 -6.51
CA PRO A 2 26.94 -33.71 -5.61
C PRO A 2 25.66 -34.09 -6.38
N GLU A 3 24.95 -35.08 -5.85
CA GLU A 3 23.80 -35.70 -6.48
C GLU A 3 22.64 -34.71 -6.77
N LEU A 4 22.04 -34.87 -7.96
CA LEU A 4 20.80 -34.22 -8.44
C LEU A 4 19.54 -34.49 -7.59
N ARG A 5 19.67 -35.11 -6.41
CA ARG A 5 18.55 -35.53 -5.55
C ARG A 5 17.88 -34.37 -4.79
N ALA A 6 18.53 -33.22 -4.61
CA ALA A 6 17.96 -32.09 -3.86
C ALA A 6 16.91 -31.24 -4.62
N THR A 7 16.52 -31.63 -5.85
CA THR A 7 15.58 -30.86 -6.68
C THR A 7 14.16 -31.44 -6.76
N ILE A 8 13.87 -32.54 -6.04
CA ILE A 8 12.65 -33.33 -6.29
C ILE A 8 11.54 -33.19 -5.23
N ASN A 9 11.81 -32.74 -4.00
CA ASN A 9 10.75 -32.64 -2.99
C ASN A 9 10.42 -31.18 -2.63
N LEU A 10 9.56 -30.59 -3.45
CA LEU A 10 8.58 -29.62 -2.97
C LEU A 10 7.33 -30.42 -2.58
N PRO A 11 6.56 -30.06 -1.55
CA PRO A 11 5.20 -30.58 -1.40
C PRO A 11 4.47 -30.42 -2.74
N ALA A 12 3.88 -31.51 -3.24
CA ALA A 12 3.23 -31.55 -4.55
C ALA A 12 2.15 -30.46 -4.66
N ASP A 13 1.48 -30.15 -3.55
CA ASP A 13 0.27 -29.34 -3.47
C ASP A 13 0.41 -27.94 -4.09
N ASP A 14 1.40 -27.11 -3.71
CA ASP A 14 1.48 -25.73 -4.23
C ASP A 14 1.86 -25.68 -5.72
N THR A 15 2.69 -26.63 -6.18
CA THR A 15 3.08 -26.68 -7.60
C THR A 15 1.92 -27.16 -8.46
N VAL A 16 1.18 -28.16 -7.95
CA VAL A 16 -0.04 -28.66 -8.57
C VAL A 16 -1.10 -27.56 -8.60
N ALA A 17 -1.37 -26.89 -7.48
CA ALA A 17 -2.33 -25.78 -7.40
C ALA A 17 -1.99 -24.65 -8.39
N ALA A 18 -0.72 -24.27 -8.51
CA ALA A 18 -0.28 -23.27 -9.49
C ALA A 18 -0.48 -23.72 -10.95
N PHE A 19 -0.36 -25.02 -11.25
CA PHE A 19 -0.66 -25.54 -12.58
C PHE A 19 -2.17 -25.67 -12.84
N GLU A 20 -2.92 -26.08 -11.83
CA GLU A 20 -4.37 -26.21 -11.87
C GLU A 20 -5.05 -24.85 -12.07
N ALA A 21 -4.53 -23.79 -11.46
CA ALA A 21 -4.98 -22.41 -11.66
C ALA A 21 -4.96 -21.97 -13.14
N ARG A 22 -4.12 -22.59 -13.97
CA ARG A 22 -4.01 -22.32 -15.42
C ARG A 22 -5.00 -23.14 -16.26
N ASP A 23 -6.20 -23.38 -15.77
CA ASP A 23 -7.19 -24.32 -16.35
C ASP A 23 -7.74 -23.90 -17.71
N LYS A 24 -7.87 -22.60 -17.96
CA LYS A 24 -8.36 -22.10 -19.24
C LYS A 24 -7.44 -22.52 -20.39
N LEU A 25 -7.99 -23.27 -21.34
CA LEU A 25 -7.29 -23.63 -22.56
C LEU A 25 -7.38 -22.47 -23.55
N ARG A 26 -6.22 -21.99 -24.01
CA ARG A 26 -6.14 -20.96 -25.04
C ARG A 26 -5.29 -21.47 -26.20
N PRO A 27 -5.89 -21.85 -27.33
CA PRO A 27 -5.15 -22.13 -28.55
C PRO A 27 -4.33 -20.91 -28.97
N THR A 28 -3.10 -21.14 -29.41
CA THR A 28 -2.23 -20.10 -29.98
C THR A 28 -1.47 -20.66 -31.16
N VAL A 29 -1.23 -19.84 -32.18
CA VAL A 29 -0.43 -20.26 -33.34
C VAL A 29 1.04 -19.97 -33.07
N HIS A 30 1.34 -18.75 -32.63
CA HIS A 30 2.65 -18.31 -32.25
C HIS A 30 2.77 -18.15 -30.73
N TRP A 31 3.93 -18.53 -30.18
CA TRP A 31 4.14 -18.51 -28.74
C TRP A 31 4.04 -17.10 -28.15
N THR A 32 4.31 -16.04 -28.93
CA THR A 32 4.18 -14.65 -28.46
C THR A 32 2.75 -14.19 -28.29
N GLU A 33 1.75 -14.95 -28.75
CA GLU A 33 0.33 -14.61 -28.51
C GLU A 33 -0.06 -14.77 -27.04
N MET A 34 0.67 -15.61 -26.30
CA MET A 34 0.64 -15.68 -24.85
C MET A 34 1.86 -14.93 -24.30
N TRP A 35 1.65 -13.89 -23.51
CA TRP A 35 2.73 -13.01 -23.07
C TRP A 35 2.78 -12.86 -21.55
N GLN A 36 3.95 -13.14 -20.97
CA GLN A 36 4.25 -12.92 -19.54
C GLN A 36 3.12 -13.42 -18.61
N ALA A 37 2.48 -12.52 -17.88
CA ALA A 37 1.42 -12.79 -16.91
C ALA A 37 0.23 -13.57 -17.50
N ASP A 38 -0.01 -13.52 -18.82
CA ASP A 38 -1.07 -14.32 -19.44
C ASP A 38 -0.84 -15.83 -19.25
N HIS A 39 0.42 -16.26 -19.13
CA HIS A 39 0.75 -17.65 -18.83
C HIS A 39 0.26 -18.11 -17.46
N ALA A 40 0.04 -17.20 -16.50
CA ALA A 40 -0.52 -17.53 -15.20
C ALA A 40 -2.04 -17.81 -15.28
N ARG A 41 -2.73 -17.27 -16.30
CA ARG A 41 -4.19 -17.35 -16.45
C ARG A 41 -4.68 -18.48 -17.34
N ALA A 42 -3.84 -18.94 -18.26
CA ALA A 42 -4.24 -19.93 -19.26
C ALA A 42 -3.11 -20.90 -19.62
N PHE A 43 -3.51 -22.12 -19.95
CA PHE A 43 -2.64 -23.11 -20.56
C PHE A 43 -2.68 -23.01 -22.08
N THR A 44 -1.50 -23.02 -22.70
CA THR A 44 -1.37 -23.02 -24.14
C THR A 44 -0.14 -23.80 -24.58
N VAL A 45 -0.19 -24.31 -25.79
CA VAL A 45 0.95 -24.82 -26.54
C VAL A 45 0.84 -24.22 -27.94
N ALA A 46 1.86 -23.44 -28.34
CA ALA A 46 1.89 -22.83 -29.67
C ALA A 46 1.71 -23.90 -30.75
N LYS A 47 0.99 -23.57 -31.82
CA LYS A 47 0.56 -24.44 -32.93
C LYS A 47 -0.19 -25.71 -32.49
N VAL A 48 -1.05 -25.56 -31.48
CA VAL A 48 -2.10 -26.50 -31.10
C VAL A 48 -3.41 -25.72 -31.13
N ALA A 49 -4.11 -25.78 -32.26
CA ALA A 49 -5.39 -25.10 -32.47
C ALA A 49 -6.58 -25.89 -31.92
N ASN A 50 -6.47 -27.23 -31.93
CA ASN A 50 -7.51 -28.13 -31.46
C ASN A 50 -7.55 -28.18 -29.92
N LEU A 51 -8.72 -27.91 -29.34
CA LEU A 51 -8.92 -27.86 -27.88
C LEU A 51 -8.76 -29.22 -27.20
N ASP A 52 -9.25 -30.31 -27.81
CA ASP A 52 -9.15 -31.66 -27.24
C ASP A 52 -7.69 -32.13 -27.15
N LEU A 53 -6.91 -31.83 -28.18
CA LEU A 53 -5.48 -32.08 -28.21
C LEU A 53 -4.75 -31.25 -27.15
N LEU A 54 -5.10 -29.97 -27.01
CA LEU A 54 -4.53 -29.10 -25.99
C LEU A 54 -4.89 -29.58 -24.57
N ALA A 55 -6.14 -30.05 -24.37
CA ALA A 55 -6.62 -30.66 -23.14
C ALA A 55 -5.85 -31.94 -22.82
N THR A 56 -5.64 -32.81 -23.82
CA THR A 56 -4.87 -34.05 -23.70
C THR A 56 -3.44 -33.77 -23.23
N ILE A 57 -2.77 -32.79 -23.84
CA ILE A 57 -1.42 -32.39 -23.43
C ILE A 57 -1.44 -31.84 -21.99
N ARG A 58 -2.40 -30.98 -21.64
CA ARG A 58 -2.53 -30.44 -20.28
C ARG A 58 -2.73 -31.54 -19.24
N GLN A 59 -3.68 -32.46 -19.47
CA GLN A 59 -3.98 -33.58 -18.57
C GLN A 59 -2.76 -34.50 -18.40
N SER A 60 -2.03 -34.77 -19.48
CA SER A 60 -0.80 -35.57 -19.40
C SER A 60 0.28 -34.92 -18.51
N LEU A 61 0.36 -33.59 -18.52
CA LEU A 61 1.27 -32.83 -17.66
C LEU A 61 0.79 -32.75 -16.22
N ASP A 62 -0.53 -32.61 -16.00
CA ASP A 62 -1.16 -32.67 -14.68
C ASP A 62 -0.80 -33.98 -13.97
N LYS A 63 -0.96 -35.11 -14.68
CA LYS A 63 -0.59 -36.43 -14.19
C LYS A 63 0.87 -36.49 -13.73
N VAL A 64 1.81 -35.96 -14.52
CA VAL A 64 3.23 -35.94 -14.13
C VAL A 64 3.50 -35.01 -12.95
N MET A 65 2.74 -33.93 -12.81
CA MET A 65 2.90 -33.02 -11.67
C MET A 65 2.38 -33.61 -10.37
N ARG A 66 1.30 -34.40 -10.41
CA ARG A 66 0.71 -35.08 -9.24
C ARG A 66 1.44 -36.37 -8.89
N ASP A 67 1.62 -37.25 -9.86
CA ASP A 67 2.11 -38.62 -9.65
C ASP A 67 3.65 -38.70 -9.74
N GLY A 68 4.30 -37.63 -10.20
CA GLY A 68 5.70 -37.66 -10.62
C GLY A 68 5.91 -38.33 -11.97
N GLY A 69 7.17 -38.36 -12.43
CA GLY A 69 7.55 -39.00 -13.69
C GLY A 69 8.66 -38.25 -14.44
N THR A 70 9.43 -39.00 -15.22
CA THR A 70 10.50 -38.45 -16.07
C THR A 70 9.97 -37.96 -17.41
N LEU A 71 10.74 -37.10 -18.09
CA LEU A 71 10.41 -36.67 -19.45
C LEU A 71 10.22 -37.83 -20.42
N GLU A 72 11.05 -38.87 -20.32
CA GLU A 72 10.97 -40.01 -21.24
C GLU A 72 9.73 -40.86 -20.99
N GLN A 73 9.34 -41.05 -19.72
CA GLN A 73 8.06 -41.69 -19.37
C GLN A 73 6.86 -40.87 -19.87
N TRP A 74 6.86 -39.56 -19.68
CA TRP A 74 5.80 -38.68 -20.17
C TRP A 74 5.67 -38.72 -21.70
N LYS A 75 6.79 -38.67 -22.43
CA LYS A 75 6.79 -38.83 -23.88
C LYS A 75 6.24 -40.19 -24.31
N ALA A 76 6.67 -41.27 -23.66
CA ALA A 76 6.23 -42.62 -24.00
C ALA A 76 4.70 -42.77 -23.84
N GLY A 77 4.11 -42.12 -22.83
CA GLY A 77 2.66 -42.09 -22.64
C GLY A 77 1.92 -41.15 -23.59
N LEU A 78 2.48 -39.98 -23.91
CA LEU A 78 1.79 -38.97 -24.72
C LEU A 78 1.89 -39.21 -26.22
N ILE A 79 3.03 -39.72 -26.73
CA ILE A 79 3.27 -39.88 -28.18
C ILE A 79 2.18 -40.73 -28.87
N PRO A 80 1.71 -41.86 -28.31
CA PRO A 80 0.61 -42.63 -28.91
C PRO A 80 -0.66 -41.80 -29.13
N GLU A 81 -1.06 -41.00 -28.14
CA GLU A 81 -2.23 -40.11 -28.25
C GLU A 81 -2.01 -39.03 -29.30
N LEU A 82 -0.82 -38.44 -29.38
CA LEU A 82 -0.49 -37.45 -30.42
C LEU A 82 -0.53 -38.06 -31.82
N LYS A 83 -0.05 -39.30 -32.00
CA LYS A 83 -0.14 -40.03 -33.27
C LYS A 83 -1.58 -40.29 -33.66
N LYS A 84 -2.41 -40.75 -32.71
CA LYS A 84 -3.84 -41.00 -32.92
C LYS A 84 -4.59 -39.72 -33.32
N ALA A 85 -4.23 -38.58 -32.73
CA ALA A 85 -4.78 -37.28 -33.06
C ALA A 85 -4.22 -36.67 -34.38
N GLY A 86 -3.26 -37.32 -35.05
CA GLY A 86 -2.62 -36.80 -36.25
C GLY A 86 -1.63 -35.63 -36.00
N TRP A 87 -1.20 -35.43 -34.75
CA TRP A 87 -0.30 -34.34 -34.35
C TRP A 87 1.10 -34.85 -33.97
N TRP A 88 1.71 -35.70 -34.80
CA TRP A 88 3.07 -36.20 -34.59
C TRP A 88 3.84 -36.31 -35.90
N GLY A 89 5.13 -35.97 -35.90
CA GLY A 89 5.92 -35.89 -37.13
C GLY A 89 5.66 -34.61 -37.90
N MET A 90 5.55 -34.68 -39.24
CA MET A 90 5.15 -33.53 -40.05
C MET A 90 3.63 -33.41 -40.06
N VAL A 91 3.11 -32.26 -39.63
CA VAL A 91 1.69 -31.99 -39.50
C VAL A 91 1.32 -30.79 -40.38
N GLU A 92 0.44 -31.00 -41.35
CA GLU A 92 -0.02 -29.97 -42.30
C GLU A 92 -1.49 -29.57 -42.08
N ASN A 93 -2.17 -30.25 -41.16
CA ASN A 93 -3.58 -29.99 -40.88
C ASN A 93 -3.76 -28.69 -40.10
N GLU A 94 -4.25 -27.65 -40.78
CA GLU A 94 -4.51 -26.33 -40.20
C GLU A 94 -5.50 -26.36 -39.03
N ALA A 95 -6.49 -27.24 -39.02
CA ALA A 95 -7.42 -27.36 -37.89
C ALA A 95 -6.72 -27.87 -36.61
N LEU A 96 -5.59 -28.57 -36.74
CA LEU A 96 -4.78 -29.02 -35.62
C LEU A 96 -3.70 -28.02 -35.22
N THR A 97 -3.11 -27.31 -36.18
CA THR A 97 -1.94 -26.45 -35.96
C THR A 97 -2.26 -24.95 -35.90
N GLY A 98 -3.40 -24.54 -36.45
CA GLY A 98 -3.83 -23.14 -36.62
C GLY A 98 -3.01 -22.38 -37.66
N THR A 99 -2.28 -23.09 -38.52
CA THR A 99 -1.47 -22.48 -39.59
C THR A 99 -1.42 -23.40 -40.79
N THR A 100 -1.37 -22.79 -41.98
CA THR A 100 -1.16 -23.46 -43.27
C THR A 100 0.28 -23.96 -43.46
N ASP A 101 1.24 -23.47 -42.66
CA ASP A 101 2.63 -23.89 -42.74
C ASP A 101 2.81 -25.30 -42.16
N PRO A 102 3.58 -26.20 -42.81
CA PRO A 102 3.93 -27.50 -42.24
C PRO A 102 4.66 -27.37 -40.90
N VAL A 103 4.24 -28.17 -39.92
CA VAL A 103 4.73 -28.11 -38.55
C VAL A 103 5.35 -29.44 -38.14
N TYR A 104 6.64 -29.43 -37.80
CA TYR A 104 7.28 -30.61 -37.22
C TYR A 104 7.03 -30.70 -35.71
N VAL A 105 6.44 -31.83 -35.28
CA VAL A 105 6.23 -32.21 -33.88
C VAL A 105 7.11 -33.42 -33.56
N GLY A 106 8.09 -33.22 -32.69
CA GLY A 106 9.00 -34.28 -32.27
C GLY A 106 9.50 -34.11 -30.84
N GLY A 107 10.38 -35.02 -30.40
CA GLY A 107 10.82 -35.11 -29.02
C GLY A 107 11.48 -33.84 -28.44
N ARG A 108 12.12 -33.01 -29.28
CA ARG A 108 12.68 -31.71 -28.86
C ARG A 108 11.58 -30.72 -28.46
N ARG A 109 10.49 -30.68 -29.23
CA ARG A 109 9.35 -29.81 -28.93
C ARG A 109 8.62 -30.26 -27.67
N LEU A 110 8.39 -31.57 -27.53
CA LEU A 110 7.83 -32.15 -26.31
C LEU A 110 8.69 -31.80 -25.09
N ARG A 111 10.02 -31.89 -25.20
CA ARG A 111 10.92 -31.45 -24.13
C ARG A 111 10.68 -29.99 -23.73
N THR A 112 10.58 -29.08 -24.70
CA THR A 112 10.29 -27.66 -24.41
C THR A 112 8.95 -27.48 -23.70
N ILE A 113 7.89 -28.15 -24.17
CA ILE A 113 6.55 -28.09 -23.55
C ILE A 113 6.62 -28.55 -22.09
N TYR A 114 7.27 -29.69 -21.84
CA TYR A 114 7.44 -30.27 -20.52
C TYR A 114 8.28 -29.37 -19.61
N ASP A 115 9.51 -29.04 -20.02
CA ASP A 115 10.46 -28.26 -19.22
C ASP A 115 9.90 -26.88 -18.86
N THR A 116 9.30 -26.18 -19.83
CA THR A 116 8.77 -24.83 -19.59
C THR A 116 7.59 -24.87 -18.62
N ASN A 117 6.59 -25.73 -18.85
CA ASN A 117 5.42 -25.77 -17.97
C ASN A 117 5.77 -26.19 -16.55
N LEU A 118 6.56 -27.25 -16.38
CA LEU A 118 6.92 -27.72 -15.04
C LEU A 118 7.78 -26.69 -14.29
N ARG A 119 8.69 -25.98 -14.95
CA ARG A 119 9.53 -24.98 -14.28
C ARG A 119 8.76 -23.74 -13.89
N ILE A 120 7.85 -23.26 -14.73
CA ILE A 120 6.96 -22.14 -14.41
C ILE A 120 6.08 -22.50 -13.21
N SER A 121 5.41 -23.65 -13.23
CA SER A 121 4.57 -24.09 -12.10
C SER A 121 5.36 -24.27 -10.80
N ARG A 122 6.56 -24.86 -10.86
CA ARG A 122 7.44 -24.99 -9.68
C ARG A 122 7.94 -23.65 -9.17
N ALA A 123 8.24 -22.71 -10.06
CA ALA A 123 8.64 -21.36 -9.67
C ALA A 123 7.49 -20.64 -8.96
N ALA A 124 6.26 -20.81 -9.45
CA ALA A 124 5.07 -20.25 -8.84
C ALA A 124 4.80 -20.83 -7.44
N GLY A 125 4.77 -22.16 -7.30
CA GLY A 125 4.60 -22.79 -5.98
C GLY A 125 5.75 -22.50 -5.02
N ARG A 126 6.97 -22.29 -5.51
CA ARG A 126 8.11 -21.85 -4.69
C ARG A 126 7.92 -20.42 -4.18
N TRP A 127 7.37 -19.51 -5.00
CA TRP A 127 7.16 -18.13 -4.59
C TRP A 127 6.16 -18.01 -3.44
N LYS A 128 5.07 -18.79 -3.47
CA LYS A 128 4.10 -18.85 -2.37
C LYS A 128 4.78 -19.18 -1.04
N ARG A 129 5.55 -20.28 -0.99
CA ARG A 129 6.35 -20.64 0.20
C ARG A 129 7.39 -19.60 0.60
N ILE A 130 7.95 -18.89 -0.38
CA ILE A 130 8.87 -17.79 -0.11
C ILE A 130 8.14 -16.68 0.65
N GLN A 131 6.93 -16.31 0.21
CA GLN A 131 6.11 -15.30 0.89
C GLN A 131 5.72 -15.75 2.30
N GLU A 132 5.27 -17.00 2.48
CA GLU A 132 4.92 -17.57 3.79
C GLU A 132 6.09 -17.55 4.80
N MET A 133 7.33 -17.68 4.32
CA MET A 133 8.53 -17.79 5.16
C MET A 133 9.33 -16.49 5.26
N LYS A 134 8.89 -15.38 4.66
CA LYS A 134 9.72 -14.18 4.51
C LYS A 134 10.10 -13.52 5.84
N ASP A 135 9.27 -13.65 6.88
CA ASP A 135 9.55 -13.07 8.20
C ASP A 135 10.79 -13.71 8.86
N VAL A 136 11.01 -15.01 8.63
CA VAL A 136 12.14 -15.77 9.20
C VAL A 136 13.29 -15.97 8.20
N ARG A 137 13.01 -15.87 6.91
CA ARG A 137 13.98 -16.01 5.81
C ARG A 137 13.80 -14.88 4.79
N PRO A 138 14.16 -13.63 5.15
CA PRO A 138 13.80 -12.44 4.38
C PRO A 138 14.64 -12.21 3.12
N TYR A 139 15.65 -13.04 2.83
CA TYR A 139 16.56 -12.84 1.69
C TYR A 139 16.43 -13.94 0.64
N LEU A 140 16.54 -13.55 -0.63
CA LEU A 140 16.61 -14.44 -1.78
C LEU A 140 17.95 -14.30 -2.48
N MET A 141 18.63 -15.43 -2.68
CA MET A 141 19.84 -15.54 -3.47
C MET A 141 19.52 -16.14 -4.83
N TYR A 142 19.91 -15.45 -5.90
CA TYR A 142 19.84 -15.98 -7.26
C TYR A 142 20.83 -17.13 -7.45
N VAL A 143 20.35 -18.24 -7.99
CA VAL A 143 21.15 -19.44 -8.23
C VAL A 143 21.05 -19.84 -9.69
N SER A 144 22.20 -19.90 -10.36
CA SER A 144 22.29 -20.49 -11.70
C SER A 144 23.01 -21.84 -11.62
N ILE A 145 22.81 -22.68 -12.63
CA ILE A 145 23.66 -23.87 -12.83
C ILE A 145 25.03 -23.40 -13.35
N GLY A 146 26.12 -23.92 -12.80
CA GLY A 146 27.49 -23.56 -13.19
C GLY A 146 28.04 -24.31 -14.41
N ASP A 147 27.17 -24.78 -15.32
CA ASP A 147 27.60 -25.52 -16.51
C ASP A 147 27.75 -24.62 -17.75
N ASN A 148 28.28 -25.20 -18.84
CA ASN A 148 28.50 -24.50 -20.11
C ASN A 148 27.21 -24.15 -20.87
N ARG A 149 26.05 -24.65 -20.44
CA ARG A 149 24.73 -24.39 -21.06
C ARG A 149 23.99 -23.24 -20.39
N THR A 150 24.44 -22.78 -19.22
CA THR A 150 23.90 -21.57 -18.59
C THR A 150 24.37 -20.34 -19.35
N ARG A 151 23.46 -19.39 -19.62
CA ARG A 151 23.77 -18.15 -20.35
C ARG A 151 24.80 -17.32 -19.57
N PRO A 152 25.72 -16.60 -20.24
CA PRO A 152 26.77 -15.82 -19.56
C PRO A 152 26.25 -14.88 -18.47
N LEU A 153 25.22 -14.07 -18.78
CA LEU A 153 24.62 -13.17 -17.79
C LEU A 153 24.01 -13.92 -16.61
N HIS A 154 23.40 -15.09 -16.83
CA HIS A 154 22.82 -15.89 -15.75
C HIS A 154 23.90 -16.51 -14.87
N ARG A 155 25.03 -16.95 -15.44
CA ARG A 155 26.21 -17.39 -14.66
C ARG A 155 26.72 -16.26 -13.79
N ARG A 156 26.79 -15.05 -14.35
CA ARG A 156 27.20 -13.84 -13.64
C ARG A 156 26.26 -13.54 -12.47
N TRP A 157 24.95 -13.50 -12.69
CA TRP A 157 23.96 -13.26 -11.63
C TRP A 157 23.98 -14.34 -10.54
N GLY A 158 24.26 -15.58 -10.94
CA GLY A 158 24.36 -16.74 -10.05
C GLY A 158 25.73 -16.93 -9.40
N GLY A 159 26.69 -16.01 -9.56
CA GLY A 159 28.04 -16.11 -8.98
C GLY A 159 28.87 -17.31 -9.48
N ASN A 160 28.59 -17.80 -10.69
CA ASN A 160 29.35 -18.87 -11.36
C ASN A 160 30.25 -18.34 -12.49
N ASP A 161 30.42 -17.02 -12.57
CA ASP A 161 31.36 -16.37 -13.47
C ASP A 161 32.66 -16.08 -12.71
N PRO A 162 33.82 -16.63 -13.11
CA PRO A 162 35.10 -16.38 -12.45
C PRO A 162 35.46 -14.88 -12.38
N ALA A 163 35.01 -14.07 -13.35
CA ALA A 163 35.26 -12.64 -13.37
C ALA A 163 34.34 -11.85 -12.41
N PHE A 164 33.22 -12.47 -11.98
CA PHE A 164 32.22 -11.86 -11.11
C PHE A 164 31.66 -12.90 -10.12
N PRO A 165 32.41 -13.24 -9.07
CA PRO A 165 32.05 -14.33 -8.15
C PRO A 165 30.94 -13.98 -7.15
N PHE A 166 30.33 -12.79 -7.27
CA PHE A 166 29.27 -12.36 -6.38
C PHE A 166 27.89 -12.83 -6.88
N ARG A 167 27.03 -13.21 -5.95
CA ARG A 167 25.65 -13.63 -6.22
C ARG A 167 24.72 -12.45 -6.00
N ILE A 168 23.66 -12.36 -6.79
CA ILE A 168 22.58 -11.43 -6.49
C ILE A 168 21.83 -11.96 -5.27
N ILE A 169 21.79 -11.15 -4.21
CA ILE A 169 21.08 -11.44 -2.96
C ILE A 169 20.26 -10.21 -2.60
N LEU A 170 18.94 -10.34 -2.56
CA LEU A 170 18.03 -9.22 -2.29
C LEU A 170 16.97 -9.63 -1.28
N PRO A 171 16.36 -8.69 -0.54
CA PRO A 171 15.16 -8.95 0.23
C PRO A 171 14.06 -9.57 -0.63
N VAL A 172 13.18 -10.39 -0.03
CA VAL A 172 12.05 -11.04 -0.72
C VAL A 172 11.16 -10.00 -1.42
N ASP A 173 10.86 -8.88 -0.75
CA ASP A 173 9.97 -7.83 -1.26
C ASP A 173 10.67 -6.83 -2.21
N HIS A 174 11.93 -7.09 -2.60
CA HIS A 174 12.64 -6.19 -3.51
C HIS A 174 11.99 -6.19 -4.91
N PRO A 175 11.71 -5.02 -5.52
CA PRO A 175 10.94 -4.93 -6.78
C PRO A 175 11.60 -5.64 -7.97
N ALA A 176 12.91 -5.86 -7.93
CA ALA A 176 13.62 -6.67 -8.93
C ALA A 176 13.06 -8.08 -9.14
N TRP A 177 12.47 -8.68 -8.11
CA TRP A 177 11.88 -10.01 -8.24
C TRP A 177 10.62 -10.03 -9.11
N ALA A 178 9.94 -8.89 -9.32
CA ALA A 178 8.84 -8.82 -10.27
C ALA A 178 9.28 -9.09 -11.72
N VAL A 179 10.57 -8.89 -12.03
CA VAL A 179 11.12 -8.94 -13.39
C VAL A 179 12.12 -10.08 -13.59
N PHE A 180 13.01 -10.32 -12.63
CA PHE A 180 14.17 -11.22 -12.78
C PHE A 180 14.00 -12.59 -12.08
N TYR A 181 12.83 -12.87 -11.51
CA TYR A 181 12.55 -14.12 -10.81
C TYR A 181 12.48 -15.31 -11.79
N PRO A 182 13.37 -16.33 -11.67
CA PRO A 182 13.44 -17.44 -12.62
C PRO A 182 12.16 -18.28 -12.73
N PRO A 183 11.89 -18.89 -13.90
CA PRO A 183 12.76 -19.00 -15.08
C PRO A 183 12.80 -17.74 -15.95
N ASN A 184 14.00 -17.38 -16.42
CA ASN A 184 14.26 -16.13 -17.13
C ASN A 184 14.32 -16.24 -18.67
N ASP A 185 14.19 -17.43 -19.23
CA ASP A 185 14.18 -17.69 -20.68
C ASP A 185 13.83 -19.17 -20.96
N TRP A 186 13.61 -19.53 -22.23
CA TRP A 186 13.47 -20.92 -22.68
C TRP A 186 14.65 -21.79 -22.23
N GLY A 187 14.33 -22.93 -21.61
CA GLY A 187 15.31 -23.86 -21.09
C GLY A 187 16.14 -23.34 -19.90
N CYS A 188 15.82 -22.17 -19.33
CA CYS A 188 16.47 -21.63 -18.14
C CYS A 188 16.33 -22.58 -16.95
N ARG A 189 17.44 -22.85 -16.26
CA ARG A 189 17.51 -23.75 -15.09
C ARG A 189 17.92 -23.01 -13.81
N CYS A 190 17.89 -21.69 -13.84
CA CYS A 190 18.13 -20.87 -12.67
C CYS A 190 16.96 -21.00 -11.69
N THR A 191 17.23 -20.71 -10.42
CA THR A 191 16.26 -20.70 -9.33
C THR A 191 16.67 -19.67 -8.28
N VAL A 192 15.96 -19.61 -7.17
CA VAL A 192 16.37 -18.83 -5.99
C VAL A 192 16.50 -19.76 -4.79
N ARG A 193 17.37 -19.36 -3.85
CA ARG A 193 17.49 -19.97 -2.54
C ARG A 193 17.18 -18.92 -1.48
N GLN A 194 16.25 -19.25 -0.58
CA GLN A 194 15.90 -18.37 0.54
C GLN A 194 16.93 -18.51 1.66
N LEU A 195 17.27 -17.39 2.32
CA LEU A 195 18.29 -17.28 3.36
C LEU A 195 17.72 -16.54 4.57
N SER A 196 18.05 -17.00 5.77
CA SER A 196 17.86 -16.24 7.01
C SER A 196 19.05 -15.30 7.26
N GLN A 197 18.92 -14.39 8.22
CA GLN A 197 20.05 -13.57 8.66
C GLN A 197 21.23 -14.45 9.14
N ALA A 198 20.95 -15.52 9.88
CA ALA A 198 21.98 -16.47 10.31
C ALA A 198 22.70 -17.17 9.15
N ASP A 199 21.98 -17.49 8.06
CA ASP A 199 22.61 -18.01 6.83
C ASP A 199 23.50 -16.96 6.16
N MET A 200 23.09 -15.68 6.17
CA MET A 200 23.89 -14.57 5.63
C MET A 200 25.19 -14.40 6.41
N ASP A 201 25.11 -14.38 7.75
CA ASP A 201 26.26 -14.17 8.63
C ASP A 201 27.25 -15.32 8.53
N ARG A 202 26.75 -16.56 8.62
CA ARG A 202 27.56 -17.79 8.55
C ARG A 202 28.31 -17.95 7.22
N LEU A 203 27.68 -17.55 6.11
CA LEU A 203 28.27 -17.69 4.77
C LEU A 203 29.00 -16.42 4.31
N GLY A 204 29.03 -15.37 5.14
CA GLY A 204 29.66 -14.09 4.80
C GLY A 204 28.95 -13.36 3.65
N TYR A 205 27.66 -13.62 3.43
CA TYR A 205 26.88 -12.96 2.39
C TYR A 205 26.38 -11.59 2.83
N ARG A 206 26.14 -10.72 1.85
CA ARG A 206 25.58 -9.37 2.05
C ARG A 206 24.52 -9.12 0.99
N VAL A 207 23.55 -8.27 1.33
CA VAL A 207 22.56 -7.79 0.38
C VAL A 207 23.29 -7.04 -0.74
N THR A 208 22.90 -7.33 -1.99
CA THR A 208 23.42 -6.67 -3.18
C THR A 208 23.00 -5.20 -3.18
N THR A 209 23.95 -4.29 -3.35
CA THR A 209 23.68 -2.85 -3.39
C THR A 209 23.15 -2.41 -4.75
N ASP A 210 22.49 -1.27 -4.79
CA ASP A 210 22.01 -0.62 -6.00
C ASP A 210 23.13 -0.44 -7.05
N ASP A 211 24.31 0.03 -6.66
CA ASP A 211 25.48 0.13 -7.55
C ASP A 211 25.92 -1.22 -8.13
N GLN A 212 25.77 -2.30 -7.37
CA GLN A 212 26.01 -3.64 -7.88
C GLN A 212 24.91 -4.07 -8.84
N LEU A 213 23.63 -3.78 -8.55
CA LEU A 213 22.51 -4.07 -9.46
C LEU A 213 22.64 -3.31 -10.79
N VAL A 214 23.07 -2.05 -10.76
CA VAL A 214 23.36 -1.26 -11.97
C VAL A 214 24.45 -1.93 -12.79
N ARG A 215 25.58 -2.28 -12.17
CA ARG A 215 26.70 -2.97 -12.86
C ARG A 215 26.33 -4.35 -13.41
N MET A 216 25.34 -5.01 -12.82
CA MET A 216 24.85 -6.32 -13.24
C MET A 216 23.70 -6.24 -14.26
N GLY A 217 23.24 -5.04 -14.58
CA GLY A 217 22.16 -4.79 -15.54
C GLY A 217 20.76 -5.14 -15.01
N TRP A 218 20.59 -5.19 -13.69
CA TRP A 218 19.29 -5.41 -13.04
C TRP A 218 18.57 -4.09 -12.75
N MET A 219 19.32 -3.00 -12.67
CA MET A 219 18.82 -1.66 -12.40
C MET A 219 19.50 -0.64 -13.32
N THR A 220 18.86 0.48 -13.56
CA THR A 220 19.45 1.66 -14.22
C THR A 220 19.99 2.64 -13.17
N ALA A 221 20.81 3.59 -13.60
CA ALA A 221 21.42 4.58 -12.68
C ALA A 221 20.40 5.49 -11.98
N ASP A 222 19.22 5.68 -12.56
CA ASP A 222 18.08 6.39 -11.99
C ASP A 222 17.20 5.51 -11.08
N GLY A 223 17.64 4.29 -10.76
CA GLY A 223 16.94 3.41 -9.81
C GLY A 223 15.82 2.56 -10.41
N GLN A 224 15.64 2.55 -11.74
CA GLN A 224 14.62 1.72 -12.37
C GLN A 224 15.07 0.26 -12.47
N VAL A 225 14.24 -0.64 -11.95
CA VAL A 225 14.41 -2.08 -12.09
C VAL A 225 14.15 -2.51 -13.55
N GLY A 226 14.94 -3.47 -14.03
CA GLY A 226 14.87 -3.98 -15.41
C GLY A 226 16.14 -3.68 -16.20
N GLY A 227 16.94 -2.73 -15.73
CA GLY A 227 18.21 -2.34 -16.34
C GLY A 227 18.03 -1.93 -17.80
N ARG A 228 19.02 -2.25 -18.64
CA ARG A 228 18.95 -1.90 -20.07
C ARG A 228 17.90 -2.75 -20.77
N LEU A 229 16.99 -2.09 -21.48
CA LEU A 229 15.94 -2.73 -22.26
C LEU A 229 16.38 -2.92 -23.73
N ARG A 230 15.84 -3.95 -24.38
CA ARG A 230 15.94 -4.19 -25.82
C ARG A 230 14.55 -4.28 -26.43
N THR A 231 14.44 -3.85 -27.67
CA THR A 231 13.20 -3.91 -28.45
C THR A 231 12.93 -5.34 -28.93
N PHE A 232 11.69 -5.80 -28.79
CA PHE A 232 11.23 -7.08 -29.33
C PHE A 232 9.87 -6.91 -30.02
N TRP A 233 9.75 -7.37 -31.25
CA TRP A 233 8.51 -7.34 -32.01
C TRP A 233 7.78 -8.67 -31.86
N ARG A 234 6.63 -8.66 -31.18
CA ARG A 234 5.73 -9.81 -31.16
C ARG A 234 5.13 -10.00 -32.54
N LYS A 235 4.89 -11.26 -32.93
CA LYS A 235 4.27 -11.56 -34.23
C LYS A 235 2.86 -10.93 -34.26
N GLY A 236 2.61 -10.06 -35.23
CA GLY A 236 1.32 -9.38 -35.41
C GLY A 236 1.05 -8.21 -34.46
N ALA A 237 2.06 -7.72 -33.72
CA ALA A 237 1.88 -6.56 -32.85
C ALA A 237 2.16 -5.24 -33.57
N ASP A 238 1.31 -4.24 -33.35
CA ASP A 238 1.44 -2.89 -33.92
C ASP A 238 2.56 -2.07 -33.25
N LYS A 239 2.98 -2.45 -32.04
CA LYS A 239 4.02 -1.78 -31.26
C LYS A 239 5.02 -2.80 -30.71
N PRO A 240 6.31 -2.42 -30.59
CA PRO A 240 7.29 -3.30 -29.99
C PRO A 240 7.17 -3.36 -28.47
N GLU A 241 7.61 -4.47 -27.91
CA GLU A 241 7.75 -4.69 -26.47
C GLU A 241 9.17 -4.33 -26.01
N ALA A 242 9.30 -3.76 -24.82
CA ALA A 242 10.59 -3.54 -24.18
C ALA A 242 10.91 -4.73 -23.27
N VAL A 243 12.06 -5.38 -23.50
CA VAL A 243 12.48 -6.59 -22.77
C VAL A 243 13.83 -6.33 -22.09
N PRO A 244 13.99 -6.61 -20.79
CA PRO A 244 15.29 -6.55 -20.12
C PRO A 244 16.37 -7.38 -20.82
N VAL A 245 17.58 -6.82 -20.94
CA VAL A 245 18.74 -7.55 -21.47
C VAL A 245 19.07 -8.73 -20.54
N GLY A 246 19.29 -9.91 -21.12
CA GLY A 246 19.52 -11.15 -20.39
C GLY A 246 18.24 -11.91 -20.00
N ILE A 247 17.06 -11.33 -20.24
CA ILE A 247 15.77 -12.01 -20.11
C ILE A 247 15.22 -12.36 -21.51
N GLY A 248 14.65 -13.57 -21.62
CA GLY A 248 13.95 -14.03 -22.80
C GLY A 248 12.65 -13.24 -23.00
N PRO A 249 12.24 -12.91 -24.23
CA PRO A 249 10.96 -12.24 -24.43
C PRO A 249 9.82 -13.13 -23.91
N GLY A 250 8.88 -12.55 -23.16
CA GLY A 250 7.80 -13.28 -22.48
C GLY A 250 8.15 -13.85 -21.10
N PHE A 251 9.40 -13.75 -20.63
CA PHE A 251 9.85 -14.26 -19.31
C PHE A 251 10.17 -13.16 -18.29
N ALA A 252 9.96 -11.88 -18.63
CA ALA A 252 10.21 -10.74 -17.74
C ALA A 252 9.04 -10.52 -16.77
N TYR A 253 8.73 -11.53 -15.96
CA TYR A 253 7.67 -11.51 -14.95
C TYR A 253 7.96 -12.53 -13.85
N ASN A 254 7.29 -12.43 -12.70
CA ASN A 254 7.36 -13.43 -11.63
C ASN A 254 6.18 -14.42 -11.74
N PRO A 255 6.39 -15.68 -12.15
CA PRO A 255 5.29 -16.64 -12.28
C PRO A 255 4.50 -16.91 -11.00
N GLY A 256 5.10 -16.68 -9.83
CA GLY A 256 4.44 -16.84 -8.54
C GLY A 256 3.52 -15.69 -8.17
N ALA A 257 4.01 -14.46 -8.29
CA ALA A 257 3.20 -13.27 -8.02
C ALA A 257 1.96 -13.23 -8.93
N PHE A 258 2.17 -13.47 -10.24
CA PHE A 258 1.07 -13.52 -11.21
C PHE A 258 0.20 -14.78 -11.08
N GLY A 259 0.75 -15.89 -10.57
CA GLY A 259 -0.03 -17.09 -10.25
C GLY A 259 -1.05 -16.84 -9.14
N MET A 260 -0.66 -16.12 -8.08
CA MET A 260 -1.57 -15.73 -6.99
C MET A 260 -2.66 -14.78 -7.50
N GLN A 261 -2.30 -13.82 -8.36
CA GLN A 261 -3.28 -12.97 -9.05
C GLN A 261 -4.27 -13.79 -9.90
N ALA A 262 -3.80 -14.77 -10.66
CA ALA A 262 -4.66 -15.63 -11.46
C ALA A 262 -5.62 -16.48 -10.61
N VAL A 263 -5.17 -16.94 -9.43
CA VAL A 263 -6.02 -17.62 -8.44
C VAL A 263 -7.09 -16.67 -7.89
N ALA A 264 -6.73 -15.44 -7.52
CA ALA A 264 -7.67 -14.43 -7.03
C ALA A 264 -8.67 -13.98 -8.11
N GLU A 265 -8.23 -13.86 -9.36
CA GLU A 265 -9.10 -13.63 -10.51
C GLU A 265 -10.05 -14.80 -10.77
N LYS A 266 -9.56 -16.06 -10.65
CA LYS A 266 -10.42 -17.25 -10.78
C LYS A 266 -11.48 -17.28 -9.68
N ALA A 267 -11.09 -17.00 -8.43
CA ALA A 267 -12.02 -16.89 -7.32
C ALA A 267 -13.06 -15.79 -7.56
N THR A 268 -12.64 -14.62 -8.05
CA THR A 268 -13.56 -13.53 -8.46
C THR A 268 -14.57 -14.02 -9.49
N ARG A 269 -14.12 -14.65 -10.59
CA ARG A 269 -15.02 -15.17 -11.64
C ARG A 269 -15.99 -16.22 -11.11
N SER A 270 -15.51 -17.17 -10.31
CA SER A 270 -16.38 -18.18 -9.69
C SER A 270 -17.45 -17.54 -8.79
N LEU A 271 -17.12 -16.45 -8.09
CA LEU A 271 -18.10 -15.66 -7.34
C LEU A 271 -19.05 -14.89 -8.25
N GLU A 272 -18.58 -14.34 -9.37
CA GLU A 272 -19.42 -13.64 -10.36
C GLU A 272 -20.44 -14.58 -11.02
N ASP A 273 -20.04 -15.82 -11.31
CA ASP A 273 -20.92 -16.86 -11.87
C ASP A 273 -21.89 -17.41 -10.81
N MET A 274 -21.44 -17.54 -9.55
CA MET A 274 -22.24 -18.10 -8.46
C MET A 274 -23.24 -17.09 -7.89
N ALA A 275 -22.85 -15.82 -7.74
CA ALA A 275 -23.65 -14.81 -7.03
C ALA A 275 -25.06 -14.58 -7.61
N PRO A 276 -25.29 -14.60 -8.93
CA PRO A 276 -26.63 -14.52 -9.50
C PRO A 276 -27.52 -15.75 -9.22
N LEU A 277 -26.91 -16.91 -8.99
CA LEU A 277 -27.61 -18.19 -8.79
C LEU A 277 -27.89 -18.45 -7.31
N ASP A 278 -26.88 -18.25 -6.46
CA ASP A 278 -26.95 -18.41 -5.01
C ASP A 278 -26.09 -17.33 -4.33
N PRO A 279 -26.66 -16.14 -4.08
CA PRO A 279 -25.97 -15.06 -3.39
C PRO A 279 -25.48 -15.46 -1.99
N LYS A 280 -26.20 -16.36 -1.30
CA LYS A 280 -25.85 -16.78 0.06
C LYS A 280 -24.61 -17.68 0.05
N ALA A 281 -24.56 -18.65 -0.86
CA ALA A 281 -23.37 -19.48 -1.05
C ALA A 281 -22.16 -18.66 -1.50
N ALA A 282 -22.34 -17.73 -2.46
CA ALA A 282 -21.25 -16.86 -2.92
C ALA A 282 -20.68 -16.02 -1.76
N ARG A 283 -21.53 -15.47 -0.88
CA ARG A 283 -21.09 -14.73 0.31
C ARG A 283 -20.36 -15.61 1.31
N ALA A 284 -20.79 -16.86 1.50
CA ALA A 284 -20.10 -17.81 2.38
C ALA A 284 -18.68 -18.10 1.86
N VAL A 285 -18.55 -18.44 0.57
CA VAL A 285 -17.26 -18.66 -0.08
C VAL A 285 -16.36 -17.43 0.02
N LEU A 286 -16.91 -16.24 -0.26
CA LEU A 286 -16.16 -14.99 -0.13
C LEU A 286 -15.67 -14.75 1.30
N SER A 287 -16.50 -15.04 2.31
CA SER A 287 -16.13 -14.91 3.73
C SER A 287 -14.91 -15.77 4.07
N ASP A 288 -14.87 -17.01 3.58
CA ASP A 288 -13.73 -17.92 3.78
C ASP A 288 -12.48 -17.44 3.04
N LEU A 289 -12.63 -16.94 1.80
CA LEU A 289 -11.54 -16.38 1.01
C LEU A 289 -10.89 -15.17 1.70
N VAL A 290 -11.69 -14.23 2.20
CA VAL A 290 -11.18 -13.02 2.88
C VAL A 290 -10.51 -13.34 4.22
N LYS A 291 -10.93 -14.43 4.89
CA LYS A 291 -10.28 -14.92 6.12
C LYS A 291 -8.96 -15.64 5.86
N SER A 292 -8.76 -16.19 4.67
CA SER A 292 -7.53 -16.87 4.29
C SER A 292 -6.34 -15.90 4.14
N ASP A 293 -5.12 -16.45 4.15
CA ASP A 293 -3.90 -15.65 3.94
C ASP A 293 -3.79 -15.15 2.49
N ALA A 294 -4.43 -15.83 1.54
CA ALA A 294 -4.47 -15.42 0.13
C ALA A 294 -5.02 -13.99 -0.05
N PHE A 295 -5.88 -13.52 0.87
CA PHE A 295 -6.36 -12.14 0.88
C PHE A 295 -5.22 -11.13 1.07
N LEU A 296 -4.39 -11.34 2.10
CA LEU A 296 -3.28 -10.44 2.42
C LEU A 296 -2.13 -10.61 1.43
N GLU A 297 -1.82 -11.85 1.05
CA GLU A 297 -0.79 -12.16 0.06
C GLU A 297 -1.10 -11.48 -1.27
N THR A 298 -2.33 -11.59 -1.77
CA THR A 298 -2.69 -10.96 -3.04
C THR A 298 -2.62 -9.44 -2.95
N LEU A 299 -3.07 -8.82 -1.85
CA LEU A 299 -3.07 -7.36 -1.71
C LEU A 299 -1.68 -6.76 -1.42
N ALA A 300 -0.74 -7.57 -0.90
CA ALA A 300 0.66 -7.16 -0.74
C ALA A 300 1.43 -7.16 -2.08
N GLU A 301 0.95 -7.90 -3.07
CA GLU A 301 1.60 -8.01 -4.38
C GLU A 301 1.26 -6.82 -5.28
N PRO A 302 2.24 -6.24 -6.00
CA PRO A 302 2.00 -5.17 -6.96
C PRO A 302 0.99 -5.57 -8.04
N GLY A 303 -0.08 -4.78 -8.18
CA GLY A 303 -1.15 -5.04 -9.15
C GLY A 303 -2.14 -6.13 -8.72
N GLY A 304 -2.04 -6.62 -7.48
CA GLY A 304 -2.97 -7.59 -6.92
C GLY A 304 -4.40 -7.07 -6.86
N VAL A 305 -5.37 -7.94 -7.15
CA VAL A 305 -6.80 -7.64 -7.08
C VAL A 305 -7.50 -8.83 -6.43
N PHE A 306 -8.31 -8.57 -5.40
CA PHE A 306 -8.97 -9.63 -4.63
C PHE A 306 -10.47 -9.30 -4.41
N PRO A 307 -11.38 -10.27 -4.49
CA PRO A 307 -12.81 -10.03 -4.24
C PRO A 307 -13.06 -9.78 -2.75
N VAL A 308 -13.85 -8.75 -2.42
CA VAL A 308 -14.06 -8.33 -1.03
C VAL A 308 -15.53 -8.18 -0.63
N MET A 309 -16.45 -8.03 -1.59
CA MET A 309 -17.90 -7.96 -1.33
C MET A 309 -18.70 -8.66 -2.41
N VAL A 310 -19.83 -9.26 -2.02
CA VAL A 310 -20.91 -9.70 -2.93
C VAL A 310 -22.18 -8.95 -2.57
N LEU A 311 -22.54 -7.98 -3.41
CA LEU A 311 -23.70 -7.12 -3.25
C LEU A 311 -25.00 -7.86 -3.56
N ASP A 312 -26.10 -7.46 -2.93
CA ASP A 312 -27.45 -7.88 -3.36
C ASP A 312 -27.89 -7.17 -4.65
N ASP A 313 -29.03 -7.56 -5.20
CA ASP A 313 -29.59 -6.96 -6.41
C ASP A 313 -29.94 -5.48 -6.25
N ALA A 314 -30.41 -5.08 -5.06
CA ALA A 314 -30.76 -3.70 -4.78
C ALA A 314 -29.51 -2.80 -4.88
N ALA A 315 -28.42 -3.19 -4.22
CA ALA A 315 -27.15 -2.48 -4.24
C ALA A 315 -26.48 -2.51 -5.62
N ARG A 316 -26.48 -3.67 -6.30
CA ARG A 316 -25.95 -3.80 -7.66
C ARG A 316 -26.69 -2.89 -8.64
N THR A 317 -28.02 -2.90 -8.60
CA THR A 317 -28.87 -2.10 -9.50
C THR A 317 -28.69 -0.61 -9.24
N ALA A 318 -28.65 -0.20 -7.96
CA ALA A 318 -28.36 1.17 -7.57
C ALA A 318 -27.01 1.68 -8.10
N LEU A 319 -26.03 0.79 -8.24
CA LEU A 319 -24.71 1.05 -8.80
C LEU A 319 -24.67 1.09 -10.34
N GLY A 320 -25.69 0.55 -11.02
CA GLY A 320 -25.64 0.32 -12.47
C GLY A 320 -24.61 -0.75 -12.88
N ALA A 321 -24.29 -1.67 -11.98
CA ALA A 321 -23.31 -2.73 -12.21
C ALA A 321 -23.94 -3.98 -12.85
N LYS A 322 -23.16 -4.68 -13.68
CA LYS A 322 -23.60 -5.92 -14.35
C LYS A 322 -23.37 -7.18 -13.54
N ASN A 323 -22.45 -7.16 -12.58
CA ASN A 323 -22.17 -8.27 -11.66
C ASN A 323 -22.32 -7.83 -10.20
N HIS A 324 -22.27 -8.79 -9.27
CA HIS A 324 -22.46 -8.56 -7.84
C HIS A 324 -21.15 -8.35 -7.07
N VAL A 325 -20.00 -8.58 -7.69
CA VAL A 325 -18.72 -8.74 -6.99
C VAL A 325 -17.94 -7.43 -6.99
N VAL A 326 -17.58 -6.95 -5.80
CA VAL A 326 -16.67 -5.81 -5.64
C VAL A 326 -15.28 -6.33 -5.31
N VAL A 327 -14.27 -5.81 -5.99
CA VAL A 327 -12.87 -6.14 -5.78
C VAL A 327 -12.11 -5.01 -5.10
N LEU A 328 -11.03 -5.33 -4.41
CA LEU A 328 -10.06 -4.40 -3.83
C LEU A 328 -8.71 -4.61 -4.52
N SER A 329 -8.08 -3.51 -4.95
CA SER A 329 -6.73 -3.56 -5.52
C SER A 329 -5.65 -3.30 -4.47
N SER A 330 -4.45 -3.84 -4.70
CA SER A 330 -3.24 -3.60 -3.89
C SER A 330 -2.98 -2.11 -3.70
N ASP A 331 -3.12 -1.33 -4.77
CA ASP A 331 -2.91 0.13 -4.73
C ASP A 331 -3.93 0.84 -3.84
N SER A 332 -5.21 0.44 -3.92
CA SER A 332 -6.27 1.02 -3.10
C SER A 332 -6.08 0.63 -1.64
N TYR A 333 -5.63 -0.60 -1.38
CA TYR A 333 -5.31 -1.09 -0.05
C TYR A 333 -4.11 -0.32 0.55
N ALA A 334 -2.97 -0.26 -0.14
CA ALA A 334 -1.79 0.48 0.29
C ALA A 334 -2.07 1.98 0.52
N LYS A 335 -2.89 2.61 -0.35
CA LYS A 335 -3.36 3.98 -0.17
C LYS A 335 -4.15 4.15 1.14
N GLN A 336 -5.01 3.19 1.45
CA GLN A 336 -5.82 3.22 2.67
C GLN A 336 -5.00 2.92 3.92
N LEU A 337 -3.90 2.15 3.82
CA LEU A 337 -2.94 1.96 4.91
C LEU A 337 -1.98 3.16 5.10
N GLY A 338 -2.01 4.16 4.21
CA GLY A 338 -1.12 5.32 4.27
C GLY A 338 0.31 5.03 3.80
N GLN A 339 0.50 3.94 3.05
CA GLN A 339 1.78 3.52 2.49
C GLN A 339 2.14 4.24 1.18
N THR A 340 1.32 5.22 0.76
CA THR A 340 1.53 6.01 -0.46
C THR A 340 1.63 7.48 -0.11
N ALA A 341 2.41 8.26 -0.86
CA ALA A 341 2.50 9.72 -0.68
C ALA A 341 1.16 10.46 -0.89
N ARG A 342 0.14 9.77 -1.44
CA ARG A 342 -1.16 10.34 -1.82
C ARG A 342 -2.20 10.34 -0.68
N SER A 343 -1.91 9.68 0.45
CA SER A 343 -2.87 9.50 1.53
C SER A 343 -2.15 9.23 2.85
N ALA A 344 -2.60 9.89 3.92
CA ALA A 344 -2.13 9.56 5.27
C ALA A 344 -2.70 8.24 5.81
N GLY A 345 -3.60 7.60 5.06
CA GLY A 345 -4.25 6.35 5.42
C GLY A 345 -5.36 6.49 6.46
N HIS A 346 -5.86 5.33 6.88
CA HIS A 346 -6.85 5.10 7.92
C HIS A 346 -6.19 4.23 9.00
N PRO A 347 -5.35 4.82 9.88
CA PRO A 347 -4.61 4.07 10.90
C PRO A 347 -5.54 3.42 11.95
N ASP A 348 -6.80 3.82 11.98
CA ASP A 348 -7.89 3.27 12.79
C ASP A 348 -8.49 1.96 12.25
N LEU A 349 -8.10 1.56 11.02
CA LEU A 349 -8.47 0.28 10.44
C LEU A 349 -7.36 -0.76 10.61
N THR A 350 -7.77 -1.94 11.03
CA THR A 350 -6.93 -3.13 11.14
C THR A 350 -7.27 -4.14 10.05
N VAL A 351 -6.44 -5.16 9.87
CA VAL A 351 -6.76 -6.31 8.99
C VAL A 351 -8.11 -6.95 9.37
N ALA A 352 -8.43 -7.01 10.67
CA ALA A 352 -9.70 -7.55 11.13
C ALA A 352 -10.89 -6.73 10.61
N ASP A 353 -10.77 -5.40 10.51
CA ASP A 353 -11.80 -4.55 9.93
C ASP A 353 -11.96 -4.81 8.43
N TYR A 354 -10.87 -4.95 7.67
CA TYR A 354 -10.94 -5.34 6.26
C TYR A 354 -11.61 -6.70 6.05
N ARG A 355 -11.43 -7.63 6.99
CA ARG A 355 -12.10 -8.94 6.96
C ARG A 355 -13.61 -8.86 7.20
N LYS A 356 -14.15 -7.71 7.62
CA LYS A 356 -15.60 -7.46 7.72
C LYS A 356 -16.25 -7.04 6.40
N LEU A 357 -15.48 -6.73 5.36
CA LEU A 357 -16.01 -6.25 4.07
C LEU A 357 -17.12 -7.15 3.48
N PRO A 358 -17.02 -8.50 3.50
CA PRO A 358 -18.10 -9.35 2.97
C PRO A 358 -19.46 -9.08 3.61
N MET A 359 -19.50 -8.82 4.92
CA MET A 359 -20.72 -8.49 5.66
C MET A 359 -21.23 -7.09 5.30
N VAL A 360 -20.34 -6.10 5.14
CA VAL A 360 -20.70 -4.73 4.73
C VAL A 360 -21.45 -4.75 3.39
N GLY A 361 -20.99 -5.57 2.43
CA GLY A 361 -21.64 -5.70 1.14
C GLY A 361 -22.88 -6.60 1.11
N ALA A 362 -22.95 -7.59 2.02
CA ALA A 362 -24.04 -8.55 2.05
C ALA A 362 -25.37 -7.95 2.53
N GLU A 363 -25.29 -7.10 3.56
CA GLU A 363 -26.47 -6.51 4.22
C GLU A 363 -26.21 -5.04 4.57
N PRO A 364 -26.11 -4.16 3.55
CA PRO A 364 -25.85 -2.75 3.80
C PRO A 364 -27.05 -2.07 4.48
N ASP A 365 -26.79 -1.22 5.47
CA ASP A 365 -27.84 -0.47 6.16
C ASP A 365 -28.32 0.70 5.29
N HIS A 366 -27.37 1.39 4.65
CA HIS A 366 -27.65 2.42 3.66
C HIS A 366 -26.74 2.30 2.44
N ILE A 367 -27.33 2.54 1.28
CA ILE A 367 -26.63 2.67 0.00
C ILE A 367 -27.00 4.06 -0.54
N LEU A 368 -26.00 4.90 -0.74
CA LEU A 368 -26.18 6.26 -1.22
C LEU A 368 -25.43 6.47 -2.51
N ARG A 369 -26.06 7.10 -3.48
CA ARG A 369 -25.40 7.48 -4.72
C ARG A 369 -24.46 8.65 -4.45
N ASP A 370 -23.22 8.50 -4.89
CA ASP A 370 -22.23 9.58 -4.89
C ASP A 370 -21.89 9.95 -6.34
N ARG A 371 -21.15 11.04 -6.52
CA ARG A 371 -20.86 11.67 -7.82
C ARG A 371 -20.53 10.64 -8.91
N GLY A 372 -21.24 10.74 -10.04
CA GLY A 372 -21.01 9.92 -11.23
C GLY A 372 -21.29 8.43 -10.98
N ASN A 373 -20.23 7.62 -10.95
CA ASN A 373 -20.27 6.16 -10.91
C ASN A 373 -19.89 5.58 -9.53
N HIS A 374 -20.16 6.33 -8.46
CA HIS A 374 -19.82 5.90 -7.10
C HIS A 374 -21.10 5.64 -6.30
N VAL A 375 -21.02 4.67 -5.40
CA VAL A 375 -21.93 4.60 -4.27
C VAL A 375 -21.15 4.52 -2.97
N VAL A 376 -21.79 4.98 -1.92
CA VAL A 376 -21.33 4.89 -0.55
C VAL A 376 -22.24 3.91 0.17
N ILE A 377 -21.62 2.87 0.73
CA ILE A 377 -22.27 1.85 1.53
C ILE A 377 -21.93 2.11 2.99
N TRP A 378 -22.97 2.14 3.82
CA TRP A 378 -22.84 2.25 5.26
C TRP A 378 -23.31 0.97 5.95
N LYS A 379 -22.57 0.57 6.97
CA LYS A 379 -22.93 -0.50 7.89
C LYS A 379 -22.66 -0.05 9.33
N ASP A 380 -23.63 -0.23 10.22
CA ASP A 380 -23.48 -0.13 11.67
C ASP A 380 -23.17 -1.55 12.21
N ASP A 381 -21.92 -1.77 12.61
CA ASP A 381 -21.42 -3.03 13.19
C ASP A 381 -20.25 -2.76 14.15
N ASP A 382 -20.54 -2.68 15.45
CA ASP A 382 -19.62 -2.18 16.49
C ASP A 382 -19.06 -0.77 16.20
N GLY A 383 -19.81 0.00 15.41
CA GLY A 383 -19.42 1.31 14.90
C GLY A 383 -19.75 1.47 13.41
N LEU A 384 -19.93 2.72 12.98
CA LEU A 384 -20.22 3.01 11.58
C LEU A 384 -19.00 2.71 10.71
N LEU A 385 -19.22 1.91 9.67
CA LEU A 385 -18.27 1.62 8.61
C LEU A 385 -18.78 2.25 7.31
N ARG A 386 -17.86 2.87 6.56
CA ARG A 386 -18.17 3.55 5.30
C ARG A 386 -17.28 3.00 4.19
N ALA A 387 -17.89 2.37 3.20
CA ALA A 387 -17.23 1.85 2.00
C ALA A 387 -17.67 2.65 0.76
N THR A 388 -16.72 3.17 -0.01
CA THR A 388 -16.99 3.82 -1.29
C THR A 388 -16.62 2.88 -2.43
N VAL A 389 -17.62 2.48 -3.21
CA VAL A 389 -17.49 1.59 -4.35
C VAL A 389 -17.65 2.40 -5.63
N LYS A 390 -16.74 2.18 -6.58
CA LYS A 390 -16.80 2.75 -7.92
C LYS A 390 -17.13 1.67 -8.93
N VAL A 391 -18.05 1.94 -9.85
CA VAL A 391 -18.26 1.11 -11.05
C VAL A 391 -17.54 1.71 -12.26
N THR A 392 -17.04 0.85 -13.14
CA THR A 392 -16.49 1.27 -14.44
C THR A 392 -17.59 1.84 -15.35
N ALA A 393 -17.22 2.68 -16.32
CA ALA A 393 -18.19 3.35 -17.20
C ALA A 393 -19.09 2.38 -17.99
N ASN A 394 -18.59 1.19 -18.30
CA ASN A 394 -19.32 0.11 -18.96
C ASN A 394 -20.11 -0.80 -17.99
N GLY A 395 -20.01 -0.61 -16.68
CA GLY A 395 -20.71 -1.41 -15.67
C GLY A 395 -20.10 -2.79 -15.37
N ASP A 396 -18.95 -3.12 -15.99
CA ASP A 396 -18.39 -4.48 -15.98
C ASP A 396 -17.58 -4.81 -14.72
N ALA A 397 -17.06 -3.81 -14.00
CA ALA A 397 -16.25 -4.04 -12.81
C ALA A 397 -16.52 -3.02 -11.70
N MET A 398 -16.54 -3.51 -10.45
CA MET A 398 -16.72 -2.70 -9.25
C MET A 398 -15.47 -2.73 -8.37
N TYR A 399 -14.95 -1.56 -8.01
CA TYR A 399 -13.75 -1.40 -7.19
C TYR A 399 -14.07 -0.70 -5.87
N LEU A 400 -13.61 -1.27 -4.76
CA LEU A 400 -13.59 -0.60 -3.46
C LEU A 400 -12.47 0.45 -3.46
N GLN A 401 -12.85 1.73 -3.50
CA GLN A 401 -11.89 2.84 -3.56
C GLN A 401 -11.45 3.37 -2.20
N SER A 402 -12.35 3.32 -1.21
CA SER A 402 -12.09 3.79 0.14
C SER A 402 -12.92 2.98 1.11
N TYR A 403 -12.30 2.58 2.22
CA TYR A 403 -12.95 1.99 3.36
C TYR A 403 -12.39 2.65 4.62
N ARG A 404 -13.26 3.03 5.55
CA ARG A 404 -12.91 3.74 6.78
C ARG A 404 -14.00 3.63 7.83
N ARG A 405 -13.67 3.93 9.09
CA ARG A 405 -14.69 4.22 10.10
C ARG A 405 -15.42 5.49 9.72
N GLY A 406 -16.74 5.40 9.74
CA GLY A 406 -17.66 6.49 9.47
C GLY A 406 -18.02 7.26 10.73
N ALA A 407 -18.55 8.47 10.54
CA ALA A 407 -19.06 9.29 11.62
C ALA A 407 -20.57 9.52 11.43
N TRP A 408 -21.32 9.50 12.54
CA TRP A 408 -22.77 9.79 12.53
C TRP A 408 -23.09 11.15 11.89
N LYS A 409 -22.19 12.14 12.01
CA LYS A 409 -22.30 13.44 11.33
C LYS A 409 -22.31 13.30 9.81
N ASP A 410 -21.43 12.47 9.27
CA ASP A 410 -21.30 12.29 7.83
C ASP A 410 -22.49 11.50 7.29
N LEU A 411 -22.94 10.47 8.02
CA LEU A 411 -24.14 9.71 7.67
C LEU A 411 -25.38 10.61 7.65
N ALA A 412 -25.59 11.43 8.70
CA ALA A 412 -26.71 12.37 8.76
C ALA A 412 -26.73 13.32 7.55
N ARG A 413 -25.58 13.93 7.24
CA ARG A 413 -25.46 14.83 6.07
C ARG A 413 -25.75 14.10 4.75
N GLU A 414 -25.27 12.87 4.59
CA GLU A 414 -25.48 12.09 3.37
C GLU A 414 -26.94 11.63 3.22
N LEU A 415 -27.62 11.28 4.31
CA LEU A 415 -29.05 10.97 4.33
C LEU A 415 -29.92 12.20 4.04
N GLU A 416 -29.60 13.35 4.65
CA GLU A 416 -30.28 14.63 4.44
C GLU A 416 -30.18 15.09 2.98
N ALA A 417 -29.05 14.83 2.31
CA ALA A 417 -28.88 15.13 0.90
C ALA A 417 -29.83 14.36 -0.04
N GLY A 418 -30.61 13.39 0.47
CA GLY A 418 -31.63 12.68 -0.29
C GLY A 418 -31.07 11.69 -1.32
N ASN A 419 -29.79 11.37 -1.26
CA ASN A 419 -29.11 10.51 -2.24
C ASN A 419 -29.20 9.01 -1.92
N ARG A 420 -30.03 8.63 -0.93
CA ARG A 420 -30.20 7.22 -0.56
C ARG A 420 -30.97 6.49 -1.66
N VAL A 421 -30.40 5.40 -2.12
CA VAL A 421 -30.93 4.55 -3.21
C VAL A 421 -31.25 3.14 -2.74
N GLY A 422 -30.87 2.77 -1.50
CA GLY A 422 -31.24 1.47 -0.92
C GLY A 422 -30.66 1.24 0.47
N GLY A 423 -30.76 -0.01 0.93
CA GLY A 423 -30.27 -0.52 2.21
C GLY A 423 -31.40 -1.04 3.11
N LYS A 424 -31.05 -1.87 4.09
CA LYS A 424 -32.02 -2.54 4.98
C LYS A 424 -32.55 -1.66 6.11
N ALA A 425 -31.79 -0.65 6.52
CA ALA A 425 -32.15 0.17 7.67
C ALA A 425 -33.22 1.22 7.32
N ASP A 426 -34.03 1.59 8.31
CA ASP A 426 -34.97 2.69 8.18
C ASP A 426 -34.20 4.02 8.18
N ALA A 427 -34.22 4.70 7.04
CA ALA A 427 -33.49 5.94 6.84
C ALA A 427 -33.97 7.07 7.78
N ALA A 428 -35.26 7.12 8.11
CA ALA A 428 -35.82 8.17 8.96
C ALA A 428 -35.44 7.94 10.42
N ALA A 429 -35.55 6.70 10.89
CA ALA A 429 -35.14 6.31 12.24
C ALA A 429 -33.62 6.50 12.44
N ASP A 430 -32.81 6.11 11.44
CA ASP A 430 -31.35 6.22 11.55
C ASP A 430 -30.85 7.65 11.39
N TYR A 431 -31.55 8.48 10.61
CA TYR A 431 -31.31 9.92 10.58
C TYR A 431 -31.62 10.56 11.95
N ALA A 432 -32.75 10.22 12.56
CA ALA A 432 -33.10 10.67 13.91
C ALA A 432 -32.05 10.22 14.95
N ARG A 433 -31.66 8.95 14.93
CA ARG A 433 -30.59 8.38 15.78
C ARG A 433 -29.25 9.09 15.57
N ALA A 434 -28.92 9.42 14.33
CA ALA A 434 -27.71 10.17 14.01
C ALA A 434 -27.76 11.59 14.59
N LEU A 435 -28.90 12.28 14.49
CA LEU A 435 -29.12 13.60 15.07
C LEU A 435 -29.07 13.57 16.60
N GLU A 436 -29.67 12.57 17.24
CA GLU A 436 -29.60 12.36 18.68
C GLU A 436 -28.17 12.16 19.14
N ARG A 437 -27.39 11.27 18.52
CA ARG A 437 -25.96 11.09 18.86
C ARG A 437 -25.12 12.35 18.63
N LEU A 438 -25.47 13.17 17.65
CA LEU A 438 -24.83 14.48 17.44
C LEU A 438 -25.23 15.48 18.53
N ALA A 439 -26.48 15.46 18.97
CA ALA A 439 -26.98 16.26 20.08
C ALA A 439 -26.36 15.82 21.41
N GLU A 440 -26.24 14.52 21.69
CA GLU A 440 -25.56 13.94 22.84
C GLU A 440 -24.07 14.27 22.84
N ARG A 441 -23.38 14.19 21.70
CA ARG A 441 -21.99 14.67 21.59
C ARG A 441 -21.87 16.17 21.83
N ARG A 442 -22.83 16.97 21.37
CA ARG A 442 -22.87 18.42 21.64
C ARG A 442 -23.23 18.72 23.10
N ALA A 443 -24.04 17.89 23.75
CA ALA A 443 -24.43 18.01 25.15
C ALA A 443 -23.32 17.51 26.09
N GLY A 444 -22.66 16.40 25.77
CA GLY A 444 -21.44 15.90 26.43
C GLY A 444 -20.21 16.77 26.16
N SER A 445 -20.17 17.49 25.04
CA SER A 445 -19.19 18.56 24.79
C SER A 445 -19.42 19.82 25.62
N LYS A 446 -20.58 19.96 26.29
CA LYS A 446 -20.85 21.04 27.25
C LYS A 446 -20.48 20.67 28.70
N THR A 447 -19.92 19.48 28.94
CA THR A 447 -19.49 19.01 30.28
C THR A 447 -18.19 18.20 30.24
N GLY A 448 -17.33 18.44 29.25
CA GLY A 448 -15.93 18.02 29.37
C GLY A 448 -15.21 19.07 30.20
N ASP A 449 -14.81 18.71 31.42
CA ASP A 449 -13.95 19.54 32.27
C ASP A 449 -12.83 20.15 31.42
N PRO A 450 -12.79 21.49 31.24
CA PRO A 450 -11.74 22.17 30.48
C PRO A 450 -10.33 21.77 30.94
N VAL A 451 -10.17 21.43 32.22
CA VAL A 451 -8.92 20.89 32.78
C VAL A 451 -8.57 19.53 32.20
N ALA A 452 -9.55 18.63 32.03
CA ALA A 452 -9.32 17.32 31.45
C ALA A 452 -8.99 17.41 29.95
N GLN A 453 -9.58 18.37 29.22
CA GLN A 453 -9.27 18.61 27.82
C GLN A 453 -7.87 19.22 27.63
N ALA A 454 -7.50 20.18 28.48
CA ALA A 454 -6.16 20.76 28.49
C ALA A 454 -5.12 19.71 28.88
N SER A 455 -5.36 18.93 29.93
CA SER A 455 -4.47 17.86 30.39
C SER A 455 -4.30 16.77 29.33
N SER A 456 -5.39 16.31 28.70
CA SER A 456 -5.31 15.33 27.60
C SER A 456 -4.56 15.87 26.38
N ALA A 457 -4.67 17.16 26.06
CA ALA A 457 -3.90 17.77 24.98
C ALA A 457 -2.39 17.79 25.30
N LEU A 458 -2.03 18.12 26.54
CA LEU A 458 -0.65 18.15 27.03
C LEU A 458 -0.07 16.73 27.16
N GLU A 459 -0.89 15.73 27.49
CA GLU A 459 -0.49 14.32 27.53
C GLU A 459 -0.08 13.76 26.16
N THR A 460 -0.53 14.37 25.05
CA THR A 460 -0.08 13.99 23.71
C THR A 460 1.27 14.59 23.32
N LEU A 461 1.86 15.43 24.20
CA LEU A 461 3.19 15.99 24.04
C LEU A 461 4.19 15.18 24.89
N ASP A 462 4.95 14.30 24.23
CA ASP A 462 5.99 13.46 24.82
C ASP A 462 7.26 13.39 23.94
N ALA A 463 8.18 12.49 24.29
CA ALA A 463 9.43 12.22 23.56
C ALA A 463 9.25 11.55 22.18
N SER A 464 8.03 11.53 21.62
CA SER A 464 7.73 11.07 20.26
C SER A 464 7.05 12.15 19.39
N VAL A 465 7.00 13.40 19.87
CA VAL A 465 6.23 14.50 19.24
C VAL A 465 6.70 14.80 17.82
N ARG A 466 5.74 14.80 16.89
CA ARG A 466 5.89 15.30 15.52
C ARG A 466 5.16 16.62 15.34
N ARG A 467 5.55 17.44 14.33
CA ARG A 467 4.93 18.75 14.02
C ARG A 467 3.40 18.72 13.93
N LYS A 468 2.83 17.63 13.40
CA LYS A 468 1.37 17.45 13.29
C LYS A 468 0.70 17.25 14.65
N THR A 469 1.32 16.49 15.55
CA THR A 469 0.83 16.23 16.91
C THR A 469 0.84 17.52 17.74
N ALA A 470 1.92 18.30 17.65
CA ALA A 470 2.02 19.60 18.30
C ALA A 470 0.93 20.59 17.84
N ARG A 471 0.62 20.62 16.54
CA ARG A 471 -0.46 21.47 15.99
C ARG A 471 -1.84 21.07 16.53
N VAL A 472 -2.12 19.78 16.65
CA VAL A 472 -3.40 19.28 17.17
C VAL A 472 -3.54 19.54 18.67
N ALA A 473 -2.46 19.35 19.44
CA ALA A 473 -2.42 19.69 20.87
C ALA A 473 -2.68 21.20 21.09
N MET A 474 -2.04 22.06 20.29
CA MET A 474 -2.24 23.51 20.35
C MET A 474 -3.69 23.92 20.03
N GLN A 475 -4.31 23.33 19.02
CA GLN A 475 -5.72 23.59 18.70
C GLN A 475 -6.67 23.20 19.84
N LYS A 476 -6.38 22.09 20.53
CA LYS A 476 -7.15 21.65 21.71
C LYS A 476 -6.94 22.57 22.91
N LEU A 477 -5.70 23.02 23.15
CA LEU A 477 -5.39 23.97 24.21
C LEU A 477 -6.05 25.33 23.98
N MET A 478 -6.07 25.84 22.74
CA MET A 478 -6.79 27.07 22.41
C MET A 478 -8.30 26.94 22.64
N ALA A 479 -8.87 25.77 22.34
CA ALA A 479 -10.29 25.51 22.60
C ALA A 479 -10.59 25.42 24.10
N ALA A 480 -9.71 24.78 24.90
CA ALA A 480 -9.83 24.69 26.36
C ALA A 480 -9.65 26.06 27.03
N ALA A 481 -8.65 26.85 26.60
CA ALA A 481 -8.39 28.20 27.11
C ALA A 481 -9.56 29.16 26.85
N LYS A 482 -10.23 29.01 25.71
CA LYS A 482 -11.45 29.79 25.40
C LYS A 482 -12.63 29.44 26.31
N ALA A 483 -12.65 28.22 26.86
CA ALA A 483 -13.71 27.74 27.74
C ALA A 483 -13.43 28.09 29.22
N ASP A 484 -12.20 27.88 29.71
CA ASP A 484 -11.75 28.22 31.07
C ASP A 484 -10.26 28.57 31.08
N PRO A 485 -9.90 29.87 31.08
CA PRO A 485 -8.52 30.33 31.05
C PRO A 485 -7.73 29.93 32.30
N VAL A 486 -8.35 29.99 33.48
CA VAL A 486 -7.70 29.77 34.78
C VAL A 486 -7.34 28.30 34.95
N ALA A 487 -8.26 27.41 34.56
CA ALA A 487 -8.06 25.99 34.68
C ALA A 487 -7.08 25.46 33.61
N THR A 488 -7.09 26.06 32.40
CA THR A 488 -6.10 25.77 31.35
C THR A 488 -4.70 26.25 31.75
N GLN A 489 -4.59 27.40 32.43
CA GLN A 489 -3.33 27.89 33.01
C GLN A 489 -2.73 26.89 34.00
N ALA A 490 -3.53 26.42 34.96
CA ALA A 490 -3.06 25.48 35.98
C ALA A 490 -2.59 24.12 35.40
N ALA A 491 -3.24 23.65 34.31
CA ALA A 491 -2.80 22.44 33.61
C ALA A 491 -1.48 22.64 32.87
N LEU A 492 -1.29 23.83 32.29
CA LEU A 492 -0.07 24.20 31.57
C LEU A 492 1.13 24.37 32.51
N ASP A 493 0.92 25.01 33.66
CA ASP A 493 1.96 25.18 34.70
C ASP A 493 2.46 23.82 35.20
N ARG A 494 1.55 22.84 35.38
CA ARG A 494 1.91 21.46 35.74
C ARG A 494 2.71 20.75 34.65
N PHE A 495 2.38 20.97 33.38
CA PHE A 495 3.11 20.38 32.26
C PHE A 495 4.52 20.97 32.12
N ILE A 496 4.65 22.29 32.22
CA ILE A 496 5.95 22.99 32.18
C ILE A 496 6.85 22.53 33.33
N ALA A 497 6.28 22.30 34.51
CA ALA A 497 7.01 21.79 35.68
C ALA A 497 7.35 20.29 35.61
N SER A 498 6.97 19.57 34.55
CA SER A 498 7.18 18.12 34.44
C SER A 498 8.43 17.76 33.62
N ASP A 499 9.03 16.60 33.93
CA ASP A 499 10.15 16.01 33.18
C ASP A 499 9.80 15.76 31.69
N ARG A 500 8.51 15.72 31.34
CA ARG A 500 8.02 15.54 29.97
C ARG A 500 8.26 16.77 29.10
N PHE A 501 8.20 17.98 29.67
CA PHE A 501 8.49 19.19 28.93
C PHE A 501 9.97 19.23 28.51
N ALA A 502 10.87 18.83 29.40
CA ALA A 502 12.30 18.70 29.09
C ALA A 502 12.56 17.71 27.92
N ALA A 503 11.84 16.59 27.87
CA ALA A 503 11.95 15.61 26.79
C ALA A 503 11.43 16.12 25.42
N VAL A 504 10.39 16.95 25.41
CA VAL A 504 9.87 17.60 24.20
C VAL A 504 10.87 18.62 23.64
N VAL A 505 11.57 19.34 24.53
CA VAL A 505 12.62 20.32 24.18
C VAL A 505 13.83 19.62 23.56
N GLU A 506 14.24 18.47 24.10
CA GLU A 506 15.39 17.69 23.60
C GLU A 506 15.14 17.13 22.18
N GLN A 507 13.90 16.74 21.85
CA GLN A 507 13.57 16.13 20.56
C GLN A 507 13.31 17.13 19.42
N LEU A 508 12.72 18.29 19.70
CA LEU A 508 12.37 19.28 18.67
C LEU A 508 13.55 20.17 18.24
N GLY A 509 14.65 20.14 18.98
CA GLY A 509 15.77 21.06 18.83
C GLY A 509 15.49 22.43 19.47
N GLN A 510 16.55 23.18 19.74
CA GLN A 510 16.53 24.38 20.59
C GLN A 510 15.59 25.48 20.07
N ALA A 511 15.61 25.77 18.76
CA ALA A 511 14.83 26.88 18.19
C ALA A 511 13.30 26.63 18.12
N PRO A 512 12.81 25.44 17.71
CA PRO A 512 11.37 25.13 17.77
C PRO A 512 10.83 24.99 19.20
N ALA A 513 11.65 24.51 20.14
CA ALA A 513 11.30 24.45 21.55
C ALA A 513 11.15 25.84 22.18
N LEU A 514 12.06 26.77 21.85
CA LEU A 514 11.97 28.18 22.23
C LEU A 514 10.72 28.84 21.64
N ALA A 515 10.37 28.57 20.37
CA ALA A 515 9.15 29.09 19.75
C ALA A 515 7.87 28.54 20.40
N LEU A 516 7.84 27.25 20.76
CA LEU A 516 6.73 26.64 21.48
C LEU A 516 6.58 27.21 22.89
N ALA A 517 7.68 27.46 23.59
CA ALA A 517 7.69 28.12 24.89
C ALA A 517 7.17 29.58 24.78
N ASP A 518 7.55 30.29 23.72
CA ASP A 518 7.10 31.66 23.43
C ASP A 518 5.60 31.72 23.08
N ASP A 519 5.10 30.74 22.33
CA ASP A 519 3.67 30.60 22.01
C ASP A 519 2.83 30.26 23.24
N ILE A 520 3.33 29.36 24.09
CA ILE A 520 2.75 29.02 25.40
C ILE A 520 2.71 30.27 26.29
N ARG A 521 3.79 31.07 26.30
CA ARG A 521 3.90 32.29 27.10
C ARG A 521 2.97 33.43 26.64
N ARG A 522 2.68 33.50 25.34
CA ARG A 522 1.68 34.43 24.77
C ARG A 522 0.25 34.00 25.06
N LEU A 523 -0.01 32.70 25.17
CA LEU A 523 -1.33 32.14 25.49
C LEU A 523 -1.77 32.48 26.93
N ILE A 524 -0.79 32.68 27.82
CA ILE A 524 -0.97 32.96 29.26
C ILE A 524 -0.88 34.44 29.64
N GLY A 525 -0.76 35.33 28.64
CA GLY A 525 -0.79 36.79 28.86
C GLY A 525 0.45 37.40 29.53
N ALA A 526 1.58 36.69 29.59
CA ALA A 526 2.82 37.26 30.16
C ALA A 526 3.42 38.33 29.22
N PRO A 527 3.97 39.45 29.75
CA PRO A 527 4.55 40.49 28.93
C PRO A 527 5.74 39.97 28.12
N THR A 528 5.76 40.32 26.85
CA THR A 528 6.87 40.10 25.92
C THR A 528 8.06 40.92 26.36
N ASN A 529 9.03 40.32 27.05
CA ASN A 529 10.46 40.69 27.04
C ASN A 529 11.24 39.73 27.96
N ILE A 530 12.08 38.87 27.39
CA ILE A 530 13.30 38.42 28.10
C ILE A 530 14.49 38.89 27.26
N ALA A 531 15.39 39.61 27.94
CA ALA A 531 16.72 39.95 27.48
C ALA A 531 17.50 38.70 27.03
N GLN A 532 18.41 38.84 26.08
CA GLN A 532 19.30 37.78 25.61
C GLN A 532 19.84 36.93 26.78
N VAL A 533 19.35 35.69 26.93
CA VAL A 533 19.83 34.75 27.94
C VAL A 533 21.01 34.00 27.34
N THR A 534 22.22 34.31 27.79
CA THR A 534 23.40 33.47 27.56
C THR A 534 23.40 32.31 28.55
N SER A 535 24.22 31.30 28.28
CA SER A 535 24.32 30.02 29.02
C SER A 535 24.39 30.15 30.53
N ASP A 536 24.90 31.27 31.04
CA ASP A 536 25.25 31.43 32.45
C ASP A 536 24.09 32.03 33.29
N GLY A 537 23.00 32.47 32.65
CA GLY A 537 21.88 33.16 33.32
C GLY A 537 20.73 32.28 33.80
N LEU A 538 20.69 30.99 33.44
CA LEU A 538 19.54 30.11 33.74
C LEU A 538 19.34 29.82 35.23
N ALA A 539 20.39 29.93 36.04
CA ALA A 539 20.30 29.70 37.49
C ALA A 539 19.71 30.87 38.28
N ALA A 540 19.59 32.07 37.69
CA ALA A 540 19.16 33.28 38.39
C ALA A 540 17.67 33.66 38.17
N ILE A 541 16.99 33.03 37.20
CA ILE A 541 15.68 33.48 36.70
C ILE A 541 14.50 33.03 37.60
N GLY A 542 14.72 32.09 38.53
CA GLY A 542 13.65 31.56 39.38
C GLY A 542 13.03 32.56 40.36
N ALA A 543 13.76 33.60 40.78
CA ALA A 543 13.32 34.52 41.83
C ALA A 543 12.73 35.85 41.31
N ASP A 544 13.20 36.37 40.17
CA ASP A 544 12.87 37.73 39.72
C ASP A 544 11.62 37.84 38.82
N LEU A 545 11.09 36.71 38.32
CA LEU A 545 9.87 36.71 37.49
C LEU A 545 8.60 37.07 38.27
N LEU A 546 8.57 36.81 39.57
CA LEU A 546 7.46 37.16 40.47
C LEU A 546 7.36 38.69 40.69
N LEU A 547 8.47 39.42 40.59
CA LEU A 547 8.52 40.85 40.88
C LEU A 547 7.98 41.71 39.72
N ALA A 548 8.14 41.26 38.47
CA ALA A 548 7.66 41.99 37.30
C ALA A 548 6.12 42.05 37.19
N GLY A 549 5.42 41.01 37.66
CA GLY A 549 3.94 41.01 37.72
C GLY A 549 3.41 42.07 38.69
N SER A 550 4.06 42.23 39.85
CA SER A 550 3.64 43.21 40.86
C SER A 550 3.69 44.67 40.38
N VAL A 551 4.64 45.03 39.51
CA VAL A 551 4.78 46.42 39.01
C VAL A 551 3.68 46.79 38.01
N ALA A 552 3.14 45.81 37.27
CA ALA A 552 2.08 46.03 36.29
C ALA A 552 0.68 46.07 36.92
N ASP A 553 0.45 45.33 38.00
CA ASP A 553 -0.86 45.25 38.67
C ASP A 553 -1.16 46.47 39.57
N GLU A 554 -0.14 47.06 40.23
CA GLU A 554 -0.29 48.24 41.11
C GLU A 554 0.92 49.20 41.00
N PRO A 555 0.97 50.10 40.00
CA PRO A 555 2.01 51.11 39.91
C PRO A 555 1.83 52.23 40.96
N GLU A 556 2.94 52.74 41.51
CA GLU A 556 2.88 53.95 42.36
C GLU A 556 2.69 55.20 41.53
N HIS A 557 3.31 55.26 40.34
CA HIS A 557 3.12 56.34 39.39
C HIS A 557 2.97 55.81 37.95
N VAL A 558 2.11 56.49 37.19
CA VAL A 558 1.94 56.26 35.74
C VAL A 558 2.28 57.56 35.03
N LEU A 559 3.33 57.53 34.23
CA LEU A 559 3.86 58.67 33.49
C LEU A 559 3.66 58.45 31.98
N ARG A 560 3.59 59.54 31.23
CA ARG A 560 3.48 59.54 29.76
C ARG A 560 4.74 60.14 29.17
N ASP A 561 5.33 59.46 28.19
CA ASP A 561 6.51 59.92 27.44
C ASP A 561 6.27 59.67 25.95
N GLY A 562 5.77 60.69 25.25
CA GLY A 562 5.26 60.56 23.88
C GLY A 562 4.06 59.60 23.80
N GLU A 563 4.08 58.66 22.85
CA GLU A 563 3.04 57.62 22.72
C GLU A 563 3.21 56.45 23.70
N GLN A 564 4.25 56.49 24.55
CA GLN A 564 4.57 55.40 25.48
C GLN A 564 4.01 55.71 26.87
N THR A 565 3.58 54.64 27.55
CA THR A 565 3.16 54.71 28.96
C THR A 565 4.27 54.12 29.83
N ILE A 566 4.70 54.85 30.87
CA ILE A 566 5.75 54.42 31.79
C ILE A 566 5.11 54.17 33.17
N LEU A 567 5.24 52.95 33.68
CA LEU A 567 4.81 52.55 35.02
C LEU A 567 6.01 52.61 35.97
N VAL A 568 5.87 53.22 37.14
CA VAL A 568 6.96 53.38 38.11
C VAL A 568 6.52 52.83 39.47
N ARG A 569 7.36 52.01 40.09
CA ARG A 569 7.13 51.46 41.45
C ARG A 569 8.45 51.27 42.19
N ASN A 570 8.48 51.59 43.48
CA ASN A 570 9.59 51.23 44.36
C ASN A 570 9.45 49.78 44.83
N VAL A 571 10.45 48.94 44.53
CA VAL A 571 10.50 47.54 44.94
C VAL A 571 11.79 47.31 45.72
N GLY A 572 11.68 47.04 47.03
CA GLY A 572 12.82 46.76 47.88
C GLY A 572 13.85 47.90 48.01
N GLY A 573 13.40 49.16 47.94
CA GLY A 573 14.27 50.34 48.06
C GLY A 573 14.91 50.79 46.73
N ARG A 574 14.50 50.21 45.60
CA ARG A 574 14.93 50.60 44.25
C ARG A 574 13.74 51.02 43.41
N ILE A 575 13.86 52.15 42.71
CA ILE A 575 12.84 52.63 41.79
C ILE A 575 12.93 51.84 40.48
N MET A 576 11.88 51.10 40.15
CA MET A 576 11.74 50.41 38.88
C MET A 576 10.80 51.20 37.95
N MET A 577 11.19 51.34 36.68
CA MET A 577 10.39 52.00 35.64
C MET A 577 10.19 51.05 34.45
N VAL A 578 8.95 50.88 34.01
CA VAL A 578 8.55 49.96 32.92
C VAL A 578 7.86 50.75 31.81
N ARG A 579 8.43 50.73 30.59
CA ARG A 579 7.96 51.52 29.44
C ARG A 579 7.22 50.64 28.43
N LEU A 580 5.97 51.00 28.13
CA LEU A 580 5.05 50.26 27.25
C LEU A 580 5.04 50.89 25.85
N GLN A 581 5.22 50.08 24.81
CA GLN A 581 5.25 50.47 23.39
C GLN A 581 4.05 49.87 22.63
N PRO A 582 3.41 50.61 21.70
CA PRO A 582 2.44 50.01 20.79
C PRO A 582 3.15 49.27 19.64
N GLY A 583 2.90 47.96 19.50
CA GLY A 583 3.44 47.11 18.42
C GLY A 583 2.33 46.48 17.55
N PRO A 584 2.63 46.14 16.28
CA PRO A 584 1.65 45.75 15.26
C PRO A 584 0.99 44.40 15.55
N SER A 585 -0.27 44.26 15.13
CA SER A 585 -1.10 43.09 15.47
C SER A 585 -0.63 41.80 14.78
N LEU A 586 -0.81 40.68 15.47
CA LEU A 586 -0.48 39.31 15.06
C LEU A 586 -1.03 38.91 13.67
N LEU A 587 -2.12 39.54 13.21
CA LEU A 587 -2.68 39.37 11.87
C LEU A 587 -1.77 39.90 10.75
N GLN A 588 -0.99 40.96 10.99
CA GLN A 588 -0.09 41.56 10.00
C GLN A 588 1.17 40.72 9.79
N ILE A 589 1.67 40.04 10.83
CA ILE A 589 2.82 39.13 10.74
C ILE A 589 2.41 37.79 10.11
N ILE A 590 1.19 37.32 10.38
CA ILE A 590 0.61 36.14 9.72
C ILE A 590 0.33 36.43 8.23
N ALA A 591 -0.19 37.61 7.91
CA ALA A 591 -0.39 38.04 6.52
C ALA A 591 0.94 38.12 5.74
N LEU A 592 2.03 38.59 6.37
CA LEU A 592 3.37 38.68 5.77
C LEU A 592 4.09 37.33 5.59
N ARG A 593 3.66 36.25 6.25
CA ARG A 593 4.28 34.90 6.11
C ARG A 593 3.41 33.87 5.41
N VAL A 594 2.14 34.18 5.14
CA VAL A 594 1.20 33.30 4.41
C VAL A 594 1.08 33.69 2.93
N LEU A 595 1.60 34.86 2.51
CA LEU A 595 1.54 35.31 1.12
C LEU A 595 2.93 35.39 0.45
N GLN A 596 3.27 34.25 -0.18
CA GLN A 596 4.05 34.05 -1.41
C GLN A 596 5.57 34.34 -1.47
N ALA A 597 6.30 33.34 -1.97
CA ALA A 597 7.39 33.52 -2.93
C ALA A 597 6.94 32.93 -4.28
N GLU A 598 7.23 33.64 -5.36
CA GLU A 598 7.25 33.26 -6.79
C GLU A 598 6.09 33.62 -7.73
N GLU A 599 4.89 34.03 -7.29
CA GLU A 599 3.85 34.51 -8.24
C GLU A 599 3.58 36.03 -8.19
N LEU A 600 4.15 36.76 -7.22
CA LEU A 600 3.90 38.20 -7.06
C LEU A 600 4.98 39.11 -7.67
N SER A 601 5.85 38.57 -8.54
CA SER A 601 6.82 39.39 -9.29
C SER A 601 6.22 40.01 -10.56
N SER A 602 5.09 39.50 -11.06
CA SER A 602 4.49 40.02 -12.31
C SER A 602 3.31 40.98 -12.07
N LEU A 603 2.92 41.23 -10.81
CA LEU A 603 1.79 42.10 -10.45
C LEU A 603 2.23 43.44 -9.85
N LEU A 604 3.51 43.62 -9.53
CA LEU A 604 4.02 44.81 -8.82
C LEU A 604 4.62 45.90 -9.72
N GLU A 605 4.55 45.79 -11.06
CA GLU A 605 5.00 46.87 -11.95
C GLU A 605 3.92 47.93 -12.29
N THR A 606 2.66 47.76 -11.86
CA THR A 606 1.56 48.58 -12.42
C THR A 606 0.95 49.63 -11.49
N PHE A 607 1.29 49.72 -10.20
CA PHE A 607 0.67 50.72 -9.32
C PHE A 607 1.63 51.36 -8.31
N MET A 608 2.33 52.41 -8.75
CA MET A 608 2.47 53.65 -7.97
C MET A 608 1.94 54.79 -8.83
N PRO A 609 1.15 55.72 -8.26
CA PRO A 609 1.74 57.00 -7.87
C PRO A 609 1.21 57.58 -6.53
N TRP A 610 2.13 58.30 -5.85
CA TRP A 610 2.01 59.32 -4.78
C TRP A 610 1.10 59.07 -3.59
#